data_AF-A0A3S5Y4C6-F1
#
_entry.id   AF-A0A3S5Y4C6-F1
#
_cell.length_a   1.000
_cell.length_b   1.000
_cell.length_c   1.000
_cell.angle_alpha   90.00
_cell.angle_beta   90.00
_cell.angle_gamma   90.00
#
_symmetry.space_group_name_H-M   'P 1'
#
loop_
_entity.id
_entity.type
_entity.pdbx_description
1 polymer ?
#
loop_
_entity_poly.entity_id
_entity_poly.type
_entity_poly.pdbx_seq_one_letter_code
_entity_poly.pdbx_strand_id
1 'polypeptide(L)'
;MICALALTLAMPLRTYLTQRAEADRLASEQVALEQQLDQLRRQKEQIEDPAWIATQGRERLGLVRPGETPYKVQLPGDWQPPKKDAPPPPPSTGAWHSDLWQRLTEPAPVAEAETETPPEAPVVPAPAPEEPGVPTG
;
A
#
# COMPACT_ATOMS: atom_id res chain seq x y z
N MET A 1 -60.15 -26.20 -29.55
CA MET A 1 -60.55 -25.34 -28.40
C MET A 1 -59.56 -25.42 -27.24
N ILE A 2 -59.28 -26.61 -26.68
CA ILE A 2 -58.37 -26.77 -25.53
C ILE A 2 -56.96 -26.19 -25.80
N CYS A 3 -56.38 -26.45 -26.96
CA CYS A 3 -55.05 -25.92 -27.30
C CYS A 3 -55.02 -24.39 -27.43
N ALA A 4 -56.09 -23.76 -27.91
CA ALA A 4 -56.16 -22.30 -28.03
C ALA A 4 -56.23 -21.64 -26.64
N LEU A 5 -57.03 -22.20 -25.72
CA LEU A 5 -57.09 -21.75 -24.33
C LEU A 5 -55.74 -21.93 -23.61
N ALA A 6 -55.08 -23.08 -23.82
CA ALA A 6 -53.75 -23.33 -23.26
C ALA A 6 -52.72 -22.30 -23.76
N LEU A 7 -52.75 -21.94 -25.05
CA LEU A 7 -51.87 -20.93 -25.63
C LEU A 7 -52.17 -19.51 -25.13
N THR A 8 -53.45 -19.17 -24.91
CA THR A 8 -53.83 -17.89 -24.30
C THR A 8 -53.34 -17.76 -22.86
N LEU A 9 -53.35 -18.86 -22.09
CA LEU A 9 -52.87 -18.88 -20.70
C LEU A 9 -51.36 -19.12 -20.56
N ALA A 10 -50.68 -19.60 -21.60
CA ALA A 10 -49.24 -19.88 -21.56
C ALA A 10 -48.41 -18.62 -21.27
N MET A 11 -48.81 -17.46 -21.82
CA MET A 11 -48.14 -16.18 -21.59
C MET A 11 -48.27 -15.70 -20.13
N PRO A 12 -49.48 -15.55 -19.54
CA PRO A 12 -49.63 -15.11 -18.16
C PRO A 12 -49.04 -16.09 -17.14
N LEU A 13 -49.09 -17.41 -17.39
CA LEU A 13 -48.47 -18.39 -16.51
C LEU A 13 -46.94 -18.23 -16.44
N ARG A 14 -46.30 -18.03 -17.60
CA ARG A 14 -44.86 -17.76 -17.66
C ARG A 14 -44.50 -16.48 -16.88
N THR A 15 -45.27 -15.41 -17.07
CA THR A 15 -45.03 -14.14 -16.39
C THR A 15 -45.15 -14.26 -14.87
N TYR A 16 -46.15 -15.00 -14.37
CA TYR A 16 -46.33 -15.24 -12.94
C TYR A 16 -45.15 -15.99 -12.32
N LEU A 17 -44.63 -17.02 -13.01
CA LEU A 17 -43.46 -17.77 -12.54
C LEU A 17 -42.19 -16.89 -12.54
N THR A 18 -42.00 -16.04 -13.55
CA THR A 18 -40.87 -15.10 -13.60
C THR A 18 -40.95 -14.07 -12.47
N GLN A 19 -42.12 -13.49 -12.23
CA GLN A 19 -42.33 -12.53 -11.13
C GLN A 19 -42.02 -13.16 -9.77
N ARG A 20 -42.37 -14.43 -9.57
CA ARG A 20 -42.05 -15.14 -8.34
C ARG A 20 -40.54 -15.33 -8.18
N ALA A 21 -39.85 -15.75 -9.23
CA ALA A 21 -38.40 -15.93 -9.22
C ALA A 21 -37.65 -14.60 -8.98
N GLU A 22 -38.15 -13.49 -9.53
CA GLU A 22 -37.60 -12.15 -9.28
C GLU A 22 -37.78 -11.72 -7.82
N ALA A 23 -38.94 -11.98 -7.22
CA ALA A 23 -39.17 -11.68 -5.80
C ALA A 23 -38.23 -12.48 -4.89
N ASP A 24 -38.08 -13.78 -5.15
CA ASP A 24 -37.18 -14.65 -4.38
C ASP A 24 -35.71 -14.22 -4.56
N ARG A 25 -35.30 -13.82 -5.78
CA ARG A 25 -33.98 -13.28 -6.06
C ARG A 25 -33.72 -11.98 -5.29
N LEU A 26 -34.63 -11.01 -5.35
CA LEU A 26 -34.47 -9.73 -4.65
C LEU A 26 -34.39 -9.92 -3.13
N ALA A 27 -35.18 -10.83 -2.56
CA ALA A 27 -35.10 -11.18 -1.14
C ALA A 27 -33.72 -11.77 -0.78
N SER A 28 -33.18 -12.65 -1.63
CA SER A 28 -31.83 -13.20 -1.41
C SER A 28 -30.73 -12.15 -1.53
N GLU A 29 -30.86 -11.20 -2.47
CA GLU A 29 -29.91 -10.09 -2.63
C GLU A 29 -29.95 -9.17 -1.42
N GLN A 30 -31.14 -8.83 -0.90
CA GLN A 30 -31.30 -8.05 0.33
C GLN A 30 -30.56 -8.68 1.51
N VAL A 31 -30.77 -9.99 1.74
CA VAL A 31 -30.11 -10.71 2.83
C VAL A 31 -28.59 -10.70 2.65
N ALA A 32 -28.09 -10.89 1.43
CA ALA A 32 -26.65 -10.84 1.15
C ALA A 32 -26.07 -9.44 1.42
N LEU A 33 -26.77 -8.38 1.01
CA LEU A 33 -26.38 -6.98 1.24
C LEU A 33 -26.38 -6.64 2.74
N GLU A 34 -27.37 -7.09 3.50
CA GLU A 34 -27.44 -6.93 4.95
C GLU A 34 -26.25 -7.61 5.65
N GLN A 35 -25.93 -8.85 5.24
CA GLN A 35 -24.76 -9.57 5.77
C GLN A 35 -23.44 -8.84 5.46
N GLN A 36 -23.30 -8.28 4.25
CA GLN A 36 -22.14 -7.48 3.88
C GLN A 36 -22.03 -6.21 4.73
N LEU A 37 -23.15 -5.51 4.95
CA LEU A 37 -23.18 -4.34 5.81
C LEU A 37 -22.75 -4.68 7.25
N ASP A 38 -23.25 -5.76 7.81
CA ASP A 38 -22.91 -6.19 9.18
C ASP A 38 -21.45 -6.65 9.29
N GLN A 39 -20.91 -7.29 8.24
CA GLN A 39 -19.49 -7.60 8.18
C GLN A 39 -18.64 -6.33 8.13
N LEU A 40 -19.02 -5.36 7.29
CA LEU A 40 -18.26 -4.12 7.11
C LEU A 40 -18.31 -3.24 8.36
N ARG A 41 -19.47 -3.18 9.04
CA ARG A 41 -19.63 -2.49 10.33
C ARG A 41 -18.71 -3.09 11.40
N ARG A 42 -18.70 -4.42 11.52
CA ARG A 42 -17.79 -5.10 12.46
C ARG A 42 -16.31 -4.83 12.16
N GLN A 43 -15.92 -4.84 10.89
CA GLN A 43 -14.54 -4.50 10.50
C GLN A 43 -14.20 -3.04 10.85
N LYS A 44 -15.14 -2.12 10.61
CA LYS A 44 -14.97 -0.72 10.97
C LYS A 44 -14.79 -0.55 12.48
N GLU A 45 -15.64 -1.18 13.28
CA GLU A 45 -15.53 -1.15 14.76
C GLU A 45 -14.19 -1.70 15.26
N GLN A 46 -13.69 -2.77 14.65
CA GLN A 46 -12.37 -3.34 14.97
C GLN A 46 -11.22 -2.39 14.64
N ILE A 47 -11.31 -1.66 13.53
CA ILE A 47 -10.27 -0.70 13.11
C ILE A 47 -10.33 0.59 13.93
N GLU A 48 -11.53 1.02 14.36
CA GLU A 48 -11.72 2.26 15.12
C GLU A 48 -11.24 2.16 16.58
N ASP A 49 -10.94 0.97 17.10
CA ASP A 49 -10.38 0.83 18.45
C ASP A 49 -8.95 1.40 18.52
N PRO A 50 -8.72 2.50 19.27
CA PRO A 50 -7.40 3.11 19.39
C PRO A 50 -6.37 2.19 20.05
N ALA A 51 -6.79 1.22 20.87
CA ALA A 51 -5.89 0.23 21.45
C ALA A 51 -5.34 -0.73 20.38
N TRP A 52 -6.18 -1.13 19.43
CA TRP A 52 -5.79 -1.99 18.31
C TRP A 52 -4.75 -1.30 17.41
N ILE A 53 -5.01 -0.04 17.04
CA ILE A 53 -4.07 0.77 16.24
C ILE A 53 -2.74 0.96 16.97
N ALA A 54 -2.77 1.26 18.28
CA ALA A 54 -1.56 1.45 19.05
C ALA A 54 -0.69 0.18 19.12
N THR A 55 -1.31 -0.99 19.28
CA THR A 55 -0.60 -2.29 19.28
C THR A 55 0.01 -2.58 17.92
N GLN A 56 -0.77 -2.48 16.84
CA GLN A 56 -0.27 -2.71 15.48
C GLN A 56 0.82 -1.70 15.07
N GLY A 57 0.68 -0.43 15.46
CA GLY A 57 1.69 0.60 15.26
C GLY A 57 3.00 0.30 16.00
N ARG A 58 2.94 -0.19 17.23
CA ARG A 58 4.12 -0.61 18.00
C ARG A 58 4.81 -1.82 17.38
N GLU A 59 4.06 -2.85 17.02
CA GLU A 59 4.61 -4.10 16.46
C GLU A 59 5.23 -3.92 15.08
N ARG A 60 4.53 -3.21 14.17
CA ARG A 60 4.95 -3.12 12.77
C ARG A 60 5.80 -1.90 12.45
N LEU A 61 5.54 -0.77 13.12
CA LEU A 61 6.17 0.51 12.80
C LEU A 61 7.09 1.01 13.92
N GLY A 62 7.14 0.32 15.07
CA GLY A 62 7.86 0.80 16.25
C GLY A 62 7.33 2.14 16.77
N LEU A 63 6.04 2.42 16.55
CA LEU A 63 5.43 3.70 16.92
C LEU A 63 5.43 3.87 18.44
N VAL A 64 5.91 5.01 18.94
CA VAL A 64 5.96 5.34 20.37
C VAL A 64 5.05 6.52 20.67
N ARG A 65 4.58 6.62 21.92
CA ARG A 65 3.82 7.83 22.33
C ARG A 65 4.76 9.04 22.39
N PRO A 66 4.22 10.26 22.19
CA PRO A 66 5.00 11.48 22.38
C PRO A 66 5.65 11.50 23.78
N GLY A 67 6.98 11.51 23.84
CA GLY A 67 7.77 11.47 25.08
C GLY A 67 8.34 10.11 25.48
N GLU A 68 7.96 9.00 24.83
CA GLU A 68 8.58 7.69 25.03
C GLU A 68 9.87 7.58 24.19
N THR A 69 10.97 7.08 24.77
CA THR A 69 12.23 6.82 24.03
C THR A 69 12.27 5.37 23.53
N PRO A 70 12.32 5.13 22.21
CA PRO A 70 12.36 3.77 21.66
C PRO A 70 13.74 3.14 21.88
N TYR A 71 13.76 1.90 22.39
CA TYR A 71 14.96 1.07 22.44
C TYR A 71 14.89 0.03 21.33
N LYS A 72 15.91 -0.05 20.49
CA LYS A 72 16.10 -1.14 19.53
C LYS A 72 17.27 -1.99 20.00
N VAL A 73 17.05 -3.30 20.09
CA VAL A 73 18.12 -4.26 20.42
C VAL A 73 19.03 -4.36 19.20
N GLN A 74 20.29 -3.97 19.36
CA GLN A 74 21.31 -4.08 18.31
C GLN A 74 22.14 -5.34 18.59
N LEU A 75 22.27 -6.19 17.59
CA LEU A 75 23.16 -7.35 17.65
C LEU A 75 24.60 -6.88 17.39
N PRO A 76 25.62 -7.59 17.92
CA PRO A 76 27.02 -7.25 17.66
C PRO A 76 27.31 -7.31 16.15
N GLY A 77 27.66 -6.16 15.56
CA GLY A 77 27.89 -5.99 14.12
C GLY A 77 26.99 -4.96 13.43
N ASP A 78 25.80 -4.68 14.00
CA ASP A 78 24.76 -3.82 13.40
C ASP A 78 24.69 -2.42 14.04
N TRP A 79 25.80 -1.93 14.59
CA TRP A 79 25.82 -0.64 15.29
C TRP A 79 25.86 0.52 14.30
N GLN A 80 24.74 1.23 14.15
CA GLN A 80 24.69 2.53 13.45
C GLN A 80 24.58 3.68 14.47
N PRO A 81 25.42 4.73 14.35
CA PRO A 81 25.29 5.93 15.18
C PRO A 81 23.96 6.66 14.88
N PRO A 82 23.30 7.24 15.90
CA PRO A 82 22.04 7.96 15.72
C PRO A 82 22.23 9.18 14.81
N LYS A 83 21.39 9.31 13.77
CA LYS A 83 21.39 10.47 12.87
C LYS A 83 20.81 11.68 13.61
N LYS A 84 21.67 12.63 13.98
CA LYS A 84 21.38 13.70 14.94
C LYS A 84 20.49 14.82 14.39
N ASP A 85 20.40 14.95 13.07
CA ASP A 85 19.80 16.12 12.44
C ASP A 85 18.77 15.68 11.38
N ALA A 86 17.55 15.38 11.83
CA ALA A 86 16.41 15.37 10.93
C ALA A 86 15.89 16.82 10.83
N PRO A 87 15.77 17.40 9.63
CA PRO A 87 15.12 18.68 9.44
C PRO A 87 13.72 18.68 10.07
N PRO A 88 13.25 19.82 10.62
CA PRO A 88 11.90 19.91 11.15
C PRO A 88 10.89 19.49 10.08
N PRO A 89 9.86 18.71 10.44
CA PRO A 89 8.87 18.26 9.47
C PRO A 89 8.20 19.47 8.81
N PRO A 90 7.86 19.36 7.51
CA PRO A 90 7.17 20.43 6.79
C PRO A 90 5.83 20.75 7.46
N PRO A 91 5.30 21.97 7.27
CA PRO A 91 4.00 22.34 7.81
C PRO A 91 2.92 21.38 7.31
N SER A 92 2.18 20.78 8.25
CA SER A 92 1.06 19.89 7.92
C SER A 92 -0.19 20.70 7.61
N THR A 93 -0.93 20.26 6.60
CA THR A 93 -2.24 20.83 6.23
C THR A 93 -3.33 20.44 7.25
N GLY A 94 -3.00 19.66 8.28
CA GLY A 94 -3.91 19.18 9.33
C GLY A 94 -4.59 17.86 9.01
N ALA A 95 -4.65 17.46 7.74
CA ALA A 95 -5.12 16.14 7.29
C ALA A 95 -3.95 15.36 6.67
N TRP A 96 -3.54 14.28 7.34
CA TRP A 96 -2.40 13.45 6.91
C TRP A 96 -2.52 12.94 5.45
N HIS A 97 -3.74 12.68 5.00
CA HIS A 97 -4.02 12.22 3.65
C HIS A 97 -3.73 13.31 2.61
N SER A 98 -4.04 14.57 2.91
CA SER A 98 -3.72 15.70 2.04
C SER A 98 -2.21 15.88 1.90
N ASP A 99 -1.48 15.79 3.01
CA ASP A 99 -0.03 15.88 3.02
C ASP A 99 0.61 14.72 2.22
N LEU A 100 0.03 13.51 2.29
CA LEU A 100 0.47 12.37 1.49
C LEU A 100 0.24 12.60 -0.02
N TRP A 101 -0.95 13.05 -0.42
CA TRP A 101 -1.23 13.33 -1.84
C TRP A 101 -0.37 14.44 -2.39
N GLN A 102 -0.11 15.48 -1.60
CA GLN A 102 0.80 16.53 -1.98
C GLN A 102 2.20 15.97 -2.23
N ARG A 103 2.73 15.13 -1.33
CA ARG A 103 4.05 14.49 -1.53
C ARG A 103 4.13 13.53 -2.70
N LEU A 104 3.02 12.89 -3.09
CA LEU A 104 2.95 12.03 -4.27
C LEU A 104 2.86 12.83 -5.57
N THR A 105 2.30 14.03 -5.52
CA THR A 105 2.06 14.89 -6.69
C THR A 105 3.17 15.92 -6.88
N GLU A 106 3.83 16.31 -5.79
CA GLU A 106 5.00 17.17 -5.82
C GLU A 106 6.12 16.40 -6.53
N PRO A 107 6.55 16.84 -7.72
CA PRO A 107 7.69 16.23 -8.37
C PRO A 107 8.83 16.31 -7.37
N ALA A 108 9.51 15.18 -7.13
CA ALA A 108 10.72 15.16 -6.31
C ALA A 108 11.52 16.38 -6.73
N PRO A 109 11.86 17.31 -5.80
CA PRO A 109 12.61 18.48 -6.17
C PRO A 109 13.76 17.93 -6.97
N VAL A 110 13.82 18.35 -8.25
CA VAL A 110 14.94 18.02 -9.10
C VAL A 110 16.10 18.40 -8.22
N ALA A 111 16.81 17.39 -7.73
CA ALA A 111 18.15 17.59 -7.29
C ALA A 111 18.76 18.13 -8.58
N GLU A 112 18.81 19.46 -8.70
CA GLU A 112 20.02 20.11 -9.12
C GLU A 112 21.06 19.28 -8.43
N ALA A 113 21.62 18.36 -9.22
CA ALA A 113 22.83 17.68 -8.92
C ALA A 113 23.70 18.86 -8.50
N GLU A 114 23.82 19.05 -7.18
CA GLU A 114 24.96 19.70 -6.60
C GLU A 114 26.09 19.07 -7.38
N THR A 115 26.69 19.91 -8.21
CA THR A 115 27.79 19.61 -9.08
C THR A 115 28.75 18.75 -8.26
N GLU A 116 28.59 17.43 -8.34
CA GLU A 116 29.64 16.48 -8.08
C GLU A 116 30.62 16.83 -9.18
N THR A 117 31.48 17.78 -8.85
CA THR A 117 32.79 17.86 -9.45
C THR A 117 33.30 16.44 -9.37
N PRO A 118 33.46 15.74 -10.51
CA PRO A 118 33.79 14.33 -10.50
C PRO A 118 34.99 14.13 -9.58
N PRO A 119 34.97 13.17 -8.63
CA PRO A 119 36.21 12.75 -8.02
C PRO A 119 37.12 12.34 -9.18
N GLU A 120 38.22 13.07 -9.28
CA GLU A 120 39.34 12.90 -10.19
C GLU A 120 39.46 11.41 -10.57
N ALA A 121 39.29 11.13 -11.88
CA ALA A 121 39.41 9.78 -12.41
C ALA A 121 40.67 9.13 -11.84
N PRO A 122 40.62 7.85 -11.41
CA PRO A 122 41.87 7.15 -11.15
C PRO A 122 42.64 7.13 -12.47
N VAL A 123 43.70 7.94 -12.52
CA VAL A 123 44.68 7.91 -13.60
C VAL A 123 45.20 6.49 -13.60
N VAL A 124 44.71 5.70 -14.56
CA VAL A 124 45.24 4.37 -14.84
C VAL A 124 46.71 4.61 -15.19
N PRO A 125 47.68 4.08 -14.42
CA PRO A 125 49.07 4.20 -14.84
C PRO A 125 49.18 3.51 -16.19
N ALA A 126 49.67 4.28 -17.18
CA ALA A 126 49.94 3.79 -18.52
C ALA A 126 50.78 2.50 -18.44
N PRO A 127 50.50 1.47 -19.28
CA PRO A 127 51.35 0.30 -19.32
C PRO A 127 52.75 0.74 -19.76
N ALA A 128 53.75 0.48 -18.92
CA ALA A 128 55.14 0.62 -19.29
C ALA A 128 55.45 -0.29 -20.49
N PRO A 129 56.31 0.13 -21.44
CA PRO A 129 56.64 -0.66 -22.61
C PRO A 129 57.35 -1.96 -22.20
N GLU A 130 56.82 -3.09 -22.68
CA GLU A 130 57.46 -4.39 -22.55
C GLU A 130 58.75 -4.40 -23.41
N GLU A 131 59.90 -4.55 -22.75
CA GLU A 131 61.17 -4.91 -23.38
C GLU A 131 61.56 -6.36 -23.01
N PRO A 132 62.30 -7.06 -23.90
CA PRO A 132 62.04 -8.45 -24.24
C PRO A 132 62.84 -9.48 -23.41
N GLY A 133 62.12 -10.51 -22.94
CA GLY A 133 62.67 -11.67 -22.24
C GLY A 133 62.90 -12.87 -23.17
N VAL A 134 64.16 -13.32 -23.17
CA VAL A 134 64.84 -14.43 -23.88
C VAL A 134 64.16 -15.81 -23.66
N PRO A 135 64.26 -16.77 -24.63
CA PRO A 135 63.45 -17.99 -24.68
C PRO A 135 63.86 -19.06 -23.67
N THR A 136 62.91 -19.94 -23.32
CA THR A 136 63.19 -21.25 -22.73
C THR A 136 62.17 -22.26 -23.25
N GLY A 137 62.66 -23.25 -24.01
CA GLY A 137 61.89 -24.41 -24.50
C GLY A 137 61.84 -24.54 -26.01
#